data_AF-A0A1G8J306-F1
#
_entry.id   AF-A0A1G8J306-F1
#
_cell.length_a   1.000
_cell.length_b   1.000
_cell.length_c   1.000
_cell.angle_alpha   90.00
_cell.angle_beta   90.00
_cell.angle_gamma   90.00
#
_symmetry.space_group_name_H-M   'P 1'
#
loop_
_entity.id
_entity.type
_entity.pdbx_description
1 polymer ?
#
loop_
_entity_poly.entity_id
_entity_poly.type
_entity_poly.pdbx_seq_one_letter_code
_entity_poly.pdbx_strand_id
1 'polypeptide(L)'
;MAIVIKKPDAVFVQNSYMLYNAVKNEDLPAANGHYGVNDVVWNDLIDLTRTKCRAMNIPLPGGDMMSGLCIWASVVATKFCVLRNHALNSHMFFAERNGDGSGSNHYFVVSDIGGTKVICDITCNQFNGAPDYLVGRLSDIKGASKKVTALGSRLYDVYKAGAASSEFVI
;
A
#
# COMPACT_ATOMS: atom_id res chain seq x y z
N MET A 1 23.01 -0.84 -2.21
CA MET A 1 21.90 0.14 -2.06
C MET A 1 21.04 -0.33 -0.91
N ALA A 2 20.67 0.57 -0.01
CA ALA A 2 19.85 0.22 1.16
C ALA A 2 18.40 0.64 0.89
N ILE A 3 17.46 -0.26 1.17
CA ILE A 3 16.06 0.09 1.34
C ILE A 3 15.89 0.57 2.77
N VAL A 4 15.33 1.76 2.94
CA VAL A 4 15.07 2.35 4.25
C VAL A 4 13.55 2.42 4.43
N ILE A 5 13.08 1.91 5.56
CA ILE A 5 11.71 2.14 6.03
C ILE A 5 11.77 3.28 7.03
N LYS A 6 10.96 4.31 6.81
CA LYS A 6 10.93 5.47 7.72
C LYS A 6 9.55 6.10 7.75
N LYS A 7 9.35 7.00 8.70
CA LYS A 7 8.18 7.88 8.74
C LYS A 7 8.39 9.06 7.78
N PRO A 8 7.42 9.38 6.91
CA PRO A 8 7.45 10.59 6.09
C PRO A 8 7.25 11.84 6.95
N ASP A 9 7.29 13.03 6.34
CA ASP A 9 7.13 14.29 7.06
C ASP A 9 5.73 14.43 7.71
N ALA A 10 5.62 15.33 8.68
CA ALA A 10 4.40 15.49 9.47
C ALA A 10 3.18 15.93 8.65
N VAL A 11 3.37 16.74 7.59
CA VAL A 11 2.28 17.21 6.73
C VAL A 11 1.72 16.04 5.93
N PHE A 12 2.60 15.19 5.40
CA PHE A 12 2.21 13.96 4.73
C PHE A 12 1.41 13.05 5.66
N VAL A 13 1.94 12.78 6.86
CA VAL A 13 1.28 11.93 7.87
C VAL A 13 -0.12 12.47 8.19
N GLN A 14 -0.26 13.77 8.39
CA GLN A 14 -1.55 14.41 8.65
C GLN A 14 -2.55 14.18 7.52
N ASN A 15 -2.14 14.37 6.25
CA ASN A 15 -3.00 14.13 5.09
C ASN A 15 -3.41 12.66 4.97
N SER A 16 -2.50 11.73 5.25
CA SER A 16 -2.81 10.29 5.30
C SER A 16 -3.86 9.97 6.38
N TYR A 17 -3.74 10.54 7.57
CA TYR A 17 -4.74 10.38 8.63
C TYR A 17 -6.10 10.96 8.26
N MET A 18 -6.12 12.13 7.60
CA MET A 18 -7.37 12.74 7.14
C MET A 18 -8.08 11.83 6.13
N LEU A 19 -7.35 11.29 5.14
CA LEU A 19 -7.91 10.36 4.16
C LEU A 19 -8.40 9.07 4.84
N TYR A 20 -7.60 8.49 5.73
CA TYR A 20 -7.96 7.29 6.49
C TYR A 20 -9.28 7.46 7.28
N ASN A 21 -9.51 8.66 7.82
CA ASN A 21 -10.73 8.97 8.57
C ASN A 21 -11.91 9.35 7.67
N ALA A 22 -11.66 9.82 6.45
CA ALA A 22 -12.68 10.14 5.46
C ALA A 22 -13.26 8.89 4.77
N VAL A 23 -12.51 7.79 4.72
CA VAL A 23 -12.99 6.49 4.27
C VAL A 23 -13.82 5.84 5.39
N LYS A 24 -15.09 5.55 5.09
CA LYS A 24 -16.05 4.93 6.00
C LYS A 24 -16.30 3.48 5.60
N ASN A 25 -16.96 2.74 6.48
CA ASN A 25 -17.24 1.33 6.25
C ASN A 25 -18.17 1.12 5.05
N GLU A 26 -19.13 2.02 4.86
CA GLU A 26 -20.08 2.04 3.75
C GLU A 26 -19.46 2.36 2.39
N ASP A 27 -18.28 3.02 2.38
CA ASP A 27 -17.57 3.33 1.14
C ASP A 27 -16.83 2.10 0.58
N LEU A 28 -16.47 1.16 1.45
CA LEU A 28 -15.55 0.07 1.12
C LEU A 28 -16.26 -1.09 0.42
N PRO A 29 -15.65 -1.72 -0.59
CA PRO A 29 -16.19 -2.96 -1.14
C PRO A 29 -16.25 -4.05 -0.08
N ALA A 30 -17.09 -5.08 -0.29
CA ALA A 30 -17.07 -6.27 0.54
C ALA A 30 -15.77 -7.05 0.30
N ALA A 31 -15.17 -7.60 1.38
CA ALA A 31 -13.98 -8.44 1.23
C ALA A 31 -14.32 -9.70 0.42
N ASN A 32 -13.48 -10.00 -0.56
CA ASN A 32 -13.65 -11.16 -1.45
C ASN A 32 -12.30 -11.61 -2.00
N GLY A 33 -12.08 -12.92 -2.12
CA GLY A 33 -10.82 -13.49 -2.57
C GLY A 33 -9.84 -13.76 -1.42
N HIS A 34 -8.61 -14.10 -1.80
CA HIS A 34 -7.58 -14.47 -0.82
C HIS A 34 -7.17 -13.25 -0.01
N TYR A 35 -7.21 -13.36 1.33
CA TYR A 35 -7.06 -12.24 2.25
C TYR A 35 -8.00 -11.04 1.95
N GLY A 36 -9.18 -11.33 1.39
CA GLY A 36 -10.23 -10.34 1.15
C GLY A 36 -10.03 -9.47 -0.09
N VAL A 37 -8.98 -9.71 -0.89
CA VAL A 37 -8.76 -8.96 -2.15
C VAL A 37 -8.80 -9.90 -3.36
N ASN A 38 -9.53 -9.46 -4.37
CA ASN A 38 -9.52 -10.00 -5.73
C ASN A 38 -9.55 -8.83 -6.72
N ASP A 39 -9.65 -9.12 -8.03
CA ASP A 39 -9.60 -8.09 -9.07
C ASP A 39 -10.73 -7.05 -8.95
N VAL A 40 -11.93 -7.46 -8.51
CA VAL A 40 -13.06 -6.54 -8.30
C VAL A 40 -12.79 -5.62 -7.12
N VAL A 41 -12.43 -6.18 -5.97
CA VAL A 41 -12.10 -5.42 -4.76
C VAL A 41 -10.94 -4.46 -5.02
N TRP A 42 -9.91 -4.93 -5.74
CA TRP A 42 -8.77 -4.11 -6.13
C TRP A 42 -9.19 -2.87 -6.93
N ASN A 43 -9.96 -3.06 -8.01
CA ASN A 43 -10.46 -1.95 -8.82
C ASN A 43 -11.32 -0.97 -8.00
N ASP A 44 -12.23 -1.50 -7.18
CA ASP A 44 -13.10 -0.69 -6.33
C ASP A 44 -12.29 0.15 -5.32
N LEU A 45 -11.22 -0.41 -4.74
CA LEU A 45 -10.34 0.32 -3.82
C LEU A 45 -9.56 1.42 -4.54
N ILE A 46 -9.10 1.18 -5.77
CA ILE A 46 -8.43 2.20 -6.59
C ILE A 46 -9.39 3.35 -6.94
N ASP A 47 -10.62 3.04 -7.34
CA ASP A 47 -11.61 4.05 -7.69
C ASP A 47 -12.11 4.83 -6.48
N LEU A 48 -12.28 4.16 -5.34
CA LEU A 48 -12.56 4.82 -4.07
C LEU A 48 -11.44 5.78 -3.69
N THR A 49 -10.17 5.36 -3.84
CA THR A 49 -9.01 6.22 -3.58
C THR A 49 -9.08 7.49 -4.39
N ARG A 50 -9.27 7.37 -5.72
CA ARG A 50 -9.39 8.53 -6.62
C ARG A 50 -10.56 9.43 -6.23
N THR A 51 -11.71 8.84 -5.90
CA THR A 51 -12.92 9.57 -5.50
C THR A 51 -12.69 10.39 -4.23
N LYS A 52 -12.14 9.77 -3.17
CA LYS A 52 -11.87 10.45 -1.90
C LYS A 52 -10.80 11.52 -2.04
N CYS A 53 -9.71 11.25 -2.77
CA CYS A 53 -8.68 12.24 -3.02
C CYS A 53 -9.24 13.47 -3.75
N ARG A 54 -10.06 13.28 -4.80
CA ARG A 54 -10.72 14.40 -5.50
C ARG A 54 -11.63 15.21 -4.58
N ALA A 55 -12.45 14.55 -3.77
CA ALA A 55 -13.35 15.22 -2.83
C ALA A 55 -12.59 16.04 -1.76
N MET A 56 -11.36 15.64 -1.43
CA MET A 56 -10.50 16.30 -0.45
C MET A 56 -9.49 17.28 -1.06
N ASN A 57 -9.52 17.49 -2.38
CA ASN A 57 -8.51 18.27 -3.13
C ASN A 57 -7.07 17.77 -2.91
N ILE A 58 -6.89 16.46 -2.70
CA ILE A 58 -5.58 15.83 -2.62
C ILE A 58 -5.05 15.65 -4.06
N PRO A 59 -3.83 16.14 -4.38
CA PRO A 59 -3.24 15.94 -5.70
C PRO A 59 -3.11 14.45 -6.02
N LEU A 60 -3.71 14.06 -7.14
CA LEU A 60 -3.52 12.75 -7.76
C LEU A 60 -2.47 12.85 -8.88
N PRO A 61 -1.70 11.78 -9.14
CA PRO A 61 -0.92 11.72 -10.37
C PRO A 61 -1.86 11.89 -11.59
N GLY A 62 -1.39 12.59 -12.63
CA GLY A 62 -2.19 12.82 -13.83
C GLY A 62 -2.44 11.54 -14.63
N GLY A 63 -3.67 11.38 -15.16
CA GLY A 63 -4.08 10.25 -16.01
C GLY A 63 -4.33 8.93 -15.26
N ASP A 64 -4.24 7.80 -15.98
CA ASP A 64 -4.37 6.43 -15.43
C ASP A 64 -3.09 5.92 -14.74
N MET A 65 -2.11 6.80 -14.52
CA MET A 65 -0.82 6.41 -13.96
C MET A 65 -0.95 6.03 -12.48
N MET A 66 -0.51 4.81 -12.16
CA MET A 66 -0.42 4.30 -10.77
C MET A 66 0.77 4.88 -9.99
N SER A 67 1.74 5.47 -10.70
CA SER A 67 2.90 6.12 -10.08
C SER A 67 2.46 7.27 -9.17
N GLY A 68 2.81 7.22 -7.90
CA GLY A 68 2.39 8.20 -6.88
C GLY A 68 1.01 7.95 -6.28
N LEU A 69 0.19 7.08 -6.88
CA LEU A 69 -1.08 6.65 -6.29
C LEU A 69 -0.86 5.71 -5.09
N CYS A 70 0.29 5.02 -5.04
CA CYS A 70 0.67 4.11 -3.97
C CYS A 70 0.54 4.71 -2.57
N ILE A 71 0.81 6.02 -2.43
CA ILE A 71 0.59 6.78 -1.20
C ILE A 71 -0.86 6.63 -0.73
N TRP A 72 -1.80 7.12 -1.51
CA TRP A 72 -3.20 7.27 -1.10
C TRP A 72 -3.93 5.92 -1.14
N ALA A 73 -3.60 5.09 -2.13
CA ALA A 73 -4.17 3.75 -2.24
C ALA A 73 -3.79 2.87 -1.04
N SER A 74 -2.56 2.99 -0.53
CA SER A 74 -2.16 2.27 0.68
C SER A 74 -2.91 2.73 1.93
N VAL A 75 -3.29 4.01 2.03
CA VAL A 75 -4.15 4.50 3.12
C VAL A 75 -5.53 3.85 3.06
N VAL A 76 -6.16 3.82 1.88
CA VAL A 76 -7.48 3.20 1.68
C VAL A 76 -7.40 1.69 1.91
N ALA A 77 -6.36 1.03 1.40
CA ALA A 77 -6.13 -0.40 1.63
C ALA A 77 -5.90 -0.73 3.11
N THR A 78 -5.23 0.13 3.87
CA THR A 78 -5.07 -0.02 5.33
C THR A 78 -6.44 0.02 5.99
N LYS A 79 -7.28 1.01 5.66
CA LYS A 79 -8.65 1.12 6.19
C LYS A 79 -9.51 -0.09 5.83
N PHE A 80 -9.39 -0.56 4.60
CA PHE A 80 -10.05 -1.76 4.12
C PHE A 80 -9.65 -2.99 4.96
N CYS A 81 -8.36 -3.22 5.19
CA CYS A 81 -7.89 -4.35 5.98
C CYS A 81 -8.44 -4.29 7.43
N VAL A 82 -8.46 -3.10 8.04
CA VAL A 82 -9.02 -2.91 9.38
C VAL A 82 -10.52 -3.22 9.42
N LEU A 83 -11.31 -2.64 8.51
CA LEU A 83 -12.77 -2.69 8.59
C LEU A 83 -13.39 -3.93 7.95
N ARG A 84 -12.81 -4.46 6.87
CA ARG A 84 -13.36 -5.58 6.11
C ARG A 84 -12.69 -6.92 6.41
N ASN A 85 -11.39 -6.91 6.74
CA ASN A 85 -10.66 -8.13 7.12
C ASN A 85 -10.50 -8.27 8.65
N HIS A 86 -11.05 -7.34 9.44
CA HIS A 86 -10.88 -7.29 10.89
C HIS A 86 -9.42 -7.31 11.36
N ALA A 87 -8.52 -6.80 10.53
CA ALA A 87 -7.08 -6.78 10.77
C ALA A 87 -6.66 -5.49 11.47
N LEU A 88 -6.94 -5.39 12.77
CA LEU A 88 -6.68 -4.17 13.56
C LEU A 88 -5.20 -3.73 13.53
N ASN A 89 -4.28 -4.70 13.43
CA ASN A 89 -2.85 -4.44 13.27
C ASN A 89 -2.50 -4.35 11.77
N SER A 90 -3.10 -3.38 11.07
CA SER A 90 -2.77 -3.05 9.69
C SER A 90 -2.08 -1.71 9.63
N HIS A 91 -0.91 -1.68 9.00
CA HIS A 91 -0.08 -0.49 8.96
C HIS A 91 0.40 -0.19 7.54
N MET A 92 0.40 1.09 7.18
CA MET A 92 0.99 1.56 5.94
C MET A 92 2.47 1.85 6.14
N PHE A 93 3.32 1.35 5.25
CA PHE A 93 4.77 1.56 5.28
C PHE A 93 5.21 2.46 4.14
N PHE A 94 6.26 3.25 4.41
CA PHE A 94 6.95 4.07 3.42
C PHE A 94 8.36 3.53 3.26
N ALA A 95 8.67 3.09 2.03
CA ALA A 95 9.99 2.64 1.65
C ALA A 95 10.64 3.63 0.69
N GLU A 96 11.91 3.94 0.95
CA GLU A 96 12.72 4.81 0.12
C GLU A 96 14.07 4.17 -0.20
N ARG A 97 14.58 4.47 -1.40
CA ARG A 97 15.97 4.16 -1.74
C ARG A 97 16.90 5.15 -1.02
N ASN A 98 17.92 4.63 -0.33
CA ASN A 98 18.99 5.40 0.35
C ASN A 98 18.55 6.36 1.48
N GLY A 99 17.26 6.68 1.61
CA GLY A 99 16.71 7.46 2.73
C GLY A 99 17.04 8.95 2.71
N ASP A 100 17.60 9.47 1.61
CA ASP A 100 18.14 10.82 1.48
C ASP A 100 17.17 11.83 0.83
N GLY A 101 15.91 11.44 0.55
CA GLY A 101 14.90 12.28 -0.08
C GLY A 101 15.03 12.37 -1.61
N SER A 102 16.09 11.81 -2.20
CA SER A 102 16.39 11.92 -3.63
C SER A 102 15.89 10.73 -4.46
N GLY A 103 15.38 9.69 -3.79
CA GLY A 103 15.04 8.41 -4.38
C GLY A 103 13.58 8.28 -4.79
N SER A 104 13.32 7.32 -5.70
CA SER A 104 11.99 6.74 -5.84
C SER A 104 11.50 6.24 -4.48
N ASN A 105 10.18 6.25 -4.29
CA ASN A 105 9.55 5.74 -3.09
C ASN A 105 8.44 4.75 -3.42
N HIS A 106 8.03 4.00 -2.41
CA HIS A 106 6.90 3.09 -2.50
C HIS A 106 6.17 2.99 -1.18
N TYR A 107 4.85 2.79 -1.27
CA TYR A 107 3.97 2.61 -0.14
C TYR A 107 3.18 1.32 -0.31
N PHE A 108 3.04 0.58 0.78
CA PHE A 108 2.30 -0.67 0.82
C PHE A 108 1.82 -0.93 2.25
N VAL A 109 0.93 -1.89 2.41
CA VAL A 109 0.35 -2.26 3.70
C VAL A 109 0.93 -3.58 4.18
N VAL A 110 1.21 -3.66 5.48
CA VAL A 110 1.40 -4.94 6.16
C VAL A 110 0.32 -5.09 7.21
N SER A 111 -0.43 -6.18 7.12
CA SER A 111 -1.56 -6.48 7.98
C SER A 111 -1.36 -7.79 8.71
N ASP A 112 -1.79 -7.84 9.96
CA ASP A 112 -2.01 -9.09 10.68
C ASP A 112 -3.44 -9.59 10.42
N ILE A 113 -3.57 -10.62 9.59
CA ILE A 113 -4.84 -11.27 9.29
C ILE A 113 -4.80 -12.67 9.91
N GLY A 114 -5.52 -12.85 11.02
CA GLY A 114 -5.60 -14.14 11.71
C GLY A 114 -4.27 -14.64 12.27
N GLY A 115 -3.43 -13.75 12.81
CA GLY A 115 -2.12 -14.09 13.38
C GLY A 115 -1.00 -14.22 12.33
N THR A 116 -1.28 -13.80 11.09
CA THR A 116 -0.36 -13.93 9.96
C THR A 116 -0.06 -12.57 9.35
N LYS A 117 1.24 -12.24 9.23
CA LYS A 117 1.68 -11.06 8.48
C LYS A 117 1.46 -11.24 6.99
N VAL A 118 0.62 -10.38 6.42
CA VAL A 118 0.22 -10.35 5.02
C VAL A 118 0.66 -9.01 4.43
N ILE A 119 1.32 -9.04 3.28
CA ILE A 119 1.58 -7.86 2.46
C ILE A 119 0.32 -7.59 1.64
N CYS A 120 -0.10 -6.33 1.57
CA CYS A 120 -1.13 -5.86 0.68
C CYS A 120 -0.59 -4.65 -0.08
N ASP A 121 -0.33 -4.84 -1.37
CA ASP A 121 0.13 -3.81 -2.29
C ASP A 121 -0.76 -3.81 -3.53
N ILE A 122 -1.70 -2.88 -3.53
CA ILE A 122 -2.67 -2.69 -4.62
C ILE A 122 -2.14 -1.79 -5.75
N THR A 123 -0.86 -1.41 -5.69
CA THR A 123 -0.24 -0.49 -6.66
C THR A 123 1.11 -0.98 -7.16
N CYS A 124 1.43 -2.27 -6.97
CA CYS A 124 2.72 -2.80 -7.41
C CYS A 124 2.89 -2.75 -8.93
N ASN A 125 1.80 -2.74 -9.70
CA ASN A 125 1.82 -2.56 -11.16
C ASN A 125 2.41 -1.23 -11.65
N GLN A 126 2.67 -0.26 -10.76
CA GLN A 126 3.47 0.91 -11.10
C GLN A 126 4.92 0.53 -11.50
N PHE A 127 5.40 -0.64 -11.06
CA PHE A 127 6.70 -1.16 -11.41
C PHE A 127 6.60 -2.08 -12.62
N ASN A 128 7.47 -1.87 -13.60
CA ASN A 128 7.46 -2.64 -14.84
C ASN A 128 7.55 -4.15 -14.58
N GLY A 129 6.63 -4.92 -15.17
CA GLY A 129 6.56 -6.37 -15.04
C GLY A 129 5.94 -6.90 -13.75
N ALA A 130 5.38 -6.03 -12.90
CA ALA A 130 4.59 -6.44 -11.74
C ALA A 130 3.16 -6.83 -12.13
N PRO A 131 2.50 -7.71 -11.35
CA PRO A 131 1.06 -7.93 -11.47
C PRO A 131 0.28 -6.70 -11.00
N ASP A 132 -1.03 -6.69 -11.24
CA ASP A 132 -1.95 -5.61 -10.85
C ASP A 132 -1.89 -5.29 -9.36
N TYR A 133 -1.92 -6.34 -8.53
CA TYR A 133 -1.73 -6.25 -7.09
C TYR A 133 -0.95 -7.46 -6.56
N LEU A 134 -0.38 -7.31 -5.38
CA LEU A 134 0.21 -8.39 -4.60
C LEU A 134 -0.41 -8.41 -3.21
N VAL A 135 -1.12 -9.51 -2.92
CA VAL A 135 -1.70 -9.77 -1.61
C VAL A 135 -1.29 -11.16 -1.14
N GLY A 136 -0.63 -11.24 0.00
CA GLY A 136 -0.32 -12.50 0.65
C GLY A 136 0.87 -12.48 1.60
N ARG A 137 1.18 -13.64 2.19
CA ARG A 137 2.42 -13.78 2.98
C ARG A 137 3.61 -13.52 2.08
N LEU A 138 4.74 -13.12 2.66
CA LEU A 138 5.99 -13.00 1.92
C LEU A 138 6.35 -14.29 1.16
N SER A 139 6.03 -15.47 1.70
CA SER A 139 6.20 -16.75 1.00
C SER A 139 5.34 -16.87 -0.26
N ASP A 140 4.09 -16.42 -0.18
CA ASP A 140 3.09 -16.58 -1.24
C ASP A 140 3.45 -15.69 -2.44
N ILE A 141 3.88 -14.46 -2.17
CA ILE A 141 4.19 -13.47 -3.21
C ILE A 141 5.66 -13.51 -3.68
N LYS A 142 6.50 -14.40 -3.11
CA LYS A 142 7.95 -14.44 -3.37
C LYS A 142 8.30 -14.60 -4.86
N GLY A 143 7.57 -15.46 -5.56
CA GLY A 143 7.82 -15.76 -6.97
C GLY A 143 7.58 -14.55 -7.89
N ALA A 144 6.49 -13.82 -7.66
CA ALA A 144 6.13 -12.62 -8.42
C ALA A 144 7.02 -11.43 -8.03
N SER A 145 7.09 -11.11 -6.73
CA SER A 145 7.82 -9.93 -6.22
C SER A 145 9.34 -9.97 -6.40
N LYS A 146 9.95 -11.14 -6.57
CA LYS A 146 11.40 -11.24 -6.87
C LYS A 146 11.77 -10.85 -8.30
N LYS A 147 10.83 -10.93 -9.23
CA LYS A 147 11.03 -10.59 -10.65
C LYS A 147 10.87 -9.09 -10.90
N VAL A 148 10.20 -8.40 -9.99
CA VAL A 148 9.93 -6.97 -10.06
C VAL A 148 11.06 -6.21 -9.37
N THR A 149 11.56 -5.17 -10.05
CA THR A 149 12.51 -4.23 -9.45
C THR A 149 11.76 -2.98 -9.01
N ALA A 150 11.91 -2.63 -7.73
CA ALA A 150 11.40 -1.41 -7.13
C ALA A 150 12.51 -0.78 -6.29
N LEU A 151 12.67 0.54 -6.38
CA LEU A 151 13.65 1.28 -5.57
C LEU A 151 15.11 0.79 -5.78
N GLY A 152 15.41 0.28 -6.98
CA GLY A 152 16.72 -0.30 -7.30
C GLY A 152 17.02 -1.64 -6.63
N SER A 153 16.02 -2.28 -6.02
CA SER A 153 16.10 -3.61 -5.38
C SER A 153 14.95 -4.50 -5.84
N ARG A 154 14.94 -5.78 -5.45
CA ARG A 154 13.77 -6.62 -5.70
C ARG A 154 12.62 -6.13 -4.84
N LEU A 155 11.42 -6.06 -5.40
CA LEU A 155 10.21 -5.65 -4.66
C LEU A 155 9.97 -6.56 -3.43
N TYR A 156 10.34 -7.84 -3.53
CA TYR A 156 10.38 -8.76 -2.40
C TYR A 156 11.21 -8.24 -1.20
N ASP A 157 12.39 -7.68 -1.47
CA ASP A 157 13.28 -7.20 -0.41
C ASP A 157 12.74 -5.90 0.22
N VAL A 158 12.00 -5.09 -0.55
CA VAL A 158 11.26 -3.93 -0.06
C VAL A 158 10.16 -4.36 0.93
N TYR A 159 9.34 -5.34 0.54
CA TYR A 159 8.29 -5.88 1.42
C TYR A 159 8.87 -6.54 2.68
N LYS A 160 9.97 -7.27 2.53
CA LYS A 160 10.66 -7.89 3.67
C LYS A 160 11.13 -6.84 4.67
N ALA A 161 11.68 -5.71 4.20
CA ALA A 161 12.09 -4.61 5.06
C ALA A 161 10.90 -4.01 5.83
N GLY A 162 9.78 -3.72 5.14
CA GLY A 162 8.57 -3.19 5.79
C GLY A 162 7.99 -4.16 6.83
N ALA A 163 7.86 -5.45 6.50
CA ALA A 163 7.30 -6.45 7.41
C ALA A 163 8.15 -6.68 8.68
N ALA A 164 9.44 -6.33 8.64
CA ALA A 164 10.35 -6.37 9.79
C ALA A 164 10.43 -5.04 10.56
N SER A 165 9.87 -3.96 10.02
CA SER A 165 9.94 -2.62 10.59
C SER A 165 8.89 -2.41 11.69
N SER A 166 9.22 -1.60 12.69
CA SER A 166 8.29 -0.96 13.62
C SER A 166 7.92 0.46 13.23
N GLU A 167 8.62 1.04 12.25
CA GLU A 167 8.35 2.36 11.68
C GLU A 167 7.30 2.23 10.58
N PHE A 168 6.18 2.93 10.74
CA PHE A 168 5.06 2.98 9.81
C PHE A 168 4.40 4.37 9.81
N VAL A 169 3.52 4.62 8.84
CA VAL A 169 2.90 5.92 8.60
C VAL A 169 1.59 6.07 9.40
N ILE A 170 0.66 5.13 9.20
CA ILE A 170 -0.64 5.04 9.88
C ILE A 170 -0.92 3.60 10.30
#